data_AF-A0A1Z4JIR6-F1
#
_entry.id   AF-A0A1Z4JIR6-F1
#
_cell.length_a   1.000
_cell.length_b   1.000
_cell.length_c   1.000
_cell.angle_alpha   90.00
_cell.angle_beta   90.00
_cell.angle_gamma   90.00
#
_symmetry.space_group_name_H-M   'P 1'
#
loop_
_entity.id
_entity.type
_entity.pdbx_description
1 polymer ?
#
loop_
_entity_poly.entity_id
_entity_poly.type
_entity_poly.pdbx_seq_one_letter_code
_entity_poly.pdbx_strand_id
1 'polypeptide(L)'
;MSTASKLELMLSFQDAESPEKQEKLTQTLWQQMRQIDGVKIDRVSDDNPPEGSKAFGSFLLGLLKATVTLEGLKSLFGFLGDRLGNKPIKIKAKFADGREVELEASSREELALAEETLKRLAQTL
;
A
#
# COMPACT_ATOMS: atom_id res chain seq x y z
N MET A 1 11.58 -19.76 -17.15
CA MET A 1 10.31 -19.21 -16.63
C MET A 1 10.68 -18.32 -15.46
N SER A 2 10.74 -17.01 -15.67
CA SER A 2 11.19 -16.08 -14.62
C SER A 2 10.09 -15.97 -13.57
N THR A 3 10.35 -16.48 -12.37
CA THR A 3 9.51 -16.22 -11.20
C THR A 3 9.52 -14.71 -11.01
N ALA A 4 8.48 -14.01 -11.47
CA ALA A 4 8.37 -12.57 -11.24
C ALA A 4 8.35 -12.37 -9.72
N SER A 5 9.39 -11.76 -9.16
CA SER A 5 9.49 -11.48 -7.73
C SER A 5 8.30 -10.62 -7.33
N LYS A 6 7.36 -11.21 -6.60
CA LYS A 6 6.18 -10.52 -6.07
C LYS A 6 6.54 -9.93 -4.72
N LEU A 7 6.22 -8.66 -4.54
CA LEU A 7 6.39 -7.92 -3.29
C LEU A 7 5.02 -7.64 -2.70
N GLU A 8 4.82 -7.99 -1.44
CA GLU A 8 3.63 -7.58 -0.70
C GLU A 8 3.90 -6.26 0.00
N LEU A 9 3.00 -5.30 -0.16
CA LEU A 9 3.08 -3.99 0.48
C LEU A 9 1.82 -3.77 1.30
N MET A 10 1.98 -3.28 2.52
CA MET A 10 0.90 -2.74 3.32
C MET A 10 1.06 -1.23 3.34
N LEU A 11 0.06 -0.53 2.81
CA LEU A 11 0.04 0.92 2.65
C LEU A 11 -0.95 1.49 3.67
N SER A 12 -0.43 2.26 4.60
CA SER A 12 -1.22 2.97 5.61
C SER A 12 -1.22 4.45 5.33
N PHE A 13 -2.40 5.00 5.10
CA PHE A 13 -2.64 6.42 4.84
C PHE A 13 -3.20 7.06 6.10
N GLN A 14 -2.67 8.19 6.55
CA GLN A 14 -3.25 8.95 7.67
C GLN A 14 -3.51 10.37 7.24
N ASP A 15 -4.71 10.60 6.71
CA ASP A 15 -4.96 11.85 5.99
C ASP A 15 -6.36 12.45 6.20
N ALA A 16 -7.30 11.68 6.71
CA ALA A 16 -8.65 12.17 6.88
C ALA A 16 -8.94 12.65 8.31
N GLU A 17 -9.58 13.81 8.41
CA GLU A 17 -10.06 14.41 9.66
C GLU A 17 -11.17 13.61 10.33
N SER A 18 -11.82 12.68 9.61
CA SER A 18 -12.88 11.83 10.13
C SER A 18 -12.85 10.41 9.55
N PRO A 19 -13.37 9.40 10.28
CA PRO A 19 -13.44 8.02 9.80
C PRO A 19 -14.19 7.86 8.48
N GLU A 20 -15.26 8.63 8.25
CA GLU A 20 -16.03 8.59 7.00
C GLU A 20 -15.24 9.11 5.80
N LYS A 21 -14.48 10.20 5.99
CA LYS A 21 -13.58 10.72 4.97
C LYS A 21 -12.44 9.73 4.69
N GLN A 22 -11.94 9.07 5.73
CA GLN A 22 -10.89 8.05 5.61
C GLN A 22 -11.37 6.83 4.80
N GLU A 23 -12.59 6.36 5.07
CA GLU A 23 -13.19 5.26 4.32
C GLU A 23 -13.38 5.63 2.85
N LYS A 24 -13.89 6.84 2.56
CA LYS A 24 -14.01 7.34 1.17
C LYS A 24 -12.67 7.43 0.46
N LEU A 25 -11.64 7.96 1.12
CA LEU A 25 -10.28 8.02 0.58
C LEU A 25 -9.77 6.61 0.29
N THR A 26 -9.87 5.70 1.26
CA THR A 26 -9.43 4.30 1.13
C THR A 26 -10.12 3.59 -0.03
N GLN A 27 -11.44 3.74 -0.16
CA GLN A 27 -12.20 3.15 -1.27
C GLN A 27 -11.82 3.75 -2.62
N THR A 28 -11.61 5.07 -2.68
CA THR A 28 -11.20 5.77 -3.91
C THR A 28 -9.82 5.31 -4.36
N LEU A 29 -8.84 5.28 -3.45
CA LEU A 29 -7.49 4.79 -3.72
C LEU A 29 -7.54 3.32 -4.15
N TRP A 30 -8.29 2.48 -3.45
CA TRP A 30 -8.47 1.08 -3.80
C TRP A 30 -9.05 0.87 -5.21
N GLN A 31 -10.03 1.66 -5.63
CA GLN A 31 -10.59 1.57 -6.98
C GLN A 31 -9.57 2.00 -8.04
N GLN A 32 -8.86 3.10 -7.80
CA GLN A 32 -7.88 3.64 -8.76
C GLN A 32 -6.64 2.74 -8.89
N MET A 33 -6.11 2.25 -7.77
CA MET A 33 -4.88 1.46 -7.75
C MET A 33 -5.07 0.06 -8.36
N ARG A 34 -6.29 -0.49 -8.34
CA ARG A 34 -6.61 -1.75 -9.05
C ARG A 34 -6.60 -1.64 -10.56
N GLN A 35 -6.62 -0.42 -11.11
CA GLN A 35 -6.49 -0.18 -12.54
C GLN A 35 -5.03 -0.09 -12.99
N ILE A 36 -4.07 -0.13 -12.05
CA ILE A 36 -2.64 -0.08 -12.34
C ILE A 36 -2.18 -1.47 -12.77
N ASP A 37 -1.57 -1.56 -13.94
CA ASP A 37 -1.01 -2.81 -14.45
C ASP A 37 0.12 -3.34 -13.53
N GLY A 38 0.14 -4.65 -13.31
CA GLY A 38 1.13 -5.30 -12.43
C GLY A 38 0.90 -5.08 -10.92
N VAL A 39 -0.25 -4.52 -10.54
CA VAL A 39 -0.63 -4.25 -9.14
C VAL A 39 -1.95 -4.94 -8.81
N LYS A 40 -1.95 -5.80 -7.80
CA LYS A 40 -3.18 -6.33 -7.18
C LYS A 40 -3.39 -5.64 -5.85
N ILE A 41 -4.54 -5.00 -5.63
CA ILE A 41 -4.87 -4.34 -4.35
C ILE A 41 -6.09 -4.98 -3.72
N ASP A 42 -5.95 -5.32 -2.44
CA ASP A 42 -7.00 -5.82 -1.58
C ASP A 42 -7.17 -4.88 -0.37
N ARG A 43 -8.41 -4.75 0.11
CA ARG A 43 -8.68 -4.12 1.41
C ARG A 43 -8.32 -5.10 2.52
N VAL A 44 -7.82 -4.60 3.64
CA VAL A 44 -7.47 -5.43 4.80
C VAL A 44 -8.68 -5.58 5.70
N SER A 45 -9.15 -6.81 5.94
CA SER A 45 -10.22 -7.08 6.90
C SER A 45 -9.74 -6.80 8.33
N ASP A 46 -10.62 -6.27 9.16
CA ASP A 46 -10.41 -6.17 10.59
C ASP A 46 -10.83 -7.49 11.24
N ASP A 47 -9.85 -8.30 11.64
CA ASP A 47 -10.10 -9.60 12.29
C ASP A 47 -10.50 -9.46 13.78
N ASN A 48 -10.45 -8.26 14.36
CA ASN A 48 -10.86 -7.97 15.74
C ASN A 48 -11.80 -6.74 15.83
N PRO A 49 -13.00 -6.80 15.24
CA PRO A 49 -13.98 -5.73 15.42
C PRO A 49 -14.40 -5.64 16.91
N PRO A 50 -14.49 -4.45 17.51
CA PRO A 50 -14.92 -4.30 18.90
C PRO A 50 -16.32 -4.92 19.12
N GLU A 51 -16.45 -5.70 20.19
CA GLU A 51 -17.69 -6.41 20.56
C GLU A 51 -18.89 -5.45 20.54
N GLY A 52 -19.92 -5.79 19.75
CA GLY A 52 -21.13 -4.98 19.57
C GLY A 52 -21.22 -4.20 18.25
N SER A 53 -20.14 -4.13 17.47
CA SER A 53 -20.19 -3.59 16.11
C SER A 53 -20.76 -4.64 15.15
N LYS A 54 -21.95 -4.39 14.59
CA LYS A 54 -22.61 -5.22 13.54
C LYS A 54 -21.87 -5.18 12.19
N ALA A 55 -20.55 -5.04 12.17
CA ALA A 55 -19.77 -5.06 10.94
C ALA A 55 -19.18 -6.47 10.74
N PHE A 56 -20.03 -7.40 10.34
CA PHE A 56 -19.59 -8.65 9.71
C PHE A 56 -18.83 -8.22 8.42
N GLY A 57 -17.50 -8.07 8.51
CA GLY A 57 -16.66 -7.59 7.41
C GLY A 57 -16.25 -6.11 7.45
N SER A 58 -15.99 -5.51 8.62
CA SER A 58 -15.27 -4.22 8.68
C SER A 58 -13.89 -4.36 8.08
N PHE A 59 -13.50 -3.47 7.17
CA PHE A 59 -12.12 -3.37 6.70
C PHE A 59 -11.42 -2.24 7.44
N LEU A 60 -10.11 -2.38 7.64
CA LEU A 60 -9.28 -1.37 8.27
C LEU A 60 -9.23 -0.10 7.41
N LEU A 61 -9.67 1.01 8.02
CA LEU A 61 -9.68 2.33 7.40
C LEU A 61 -8.25 2.81 7.18
N GLY A 62 -7.96 3.33 5.98
CA GLY A 62 -6.63 3.82 5.64
C GLY A 62 -5.62 2.73 5.34
N LEU A 63 -6.01 1.45 5.31
CA LEU A 63 -5.08 0.35 5.10
C LEU A 63 -5.41 -0.45 3.83
N LEU A 64 -4.45 -0.50 2.91
CA LEU A 64 -4.54 -1.31 1.70
C LEU A 64 -3.38 -2.28 1.63
N LYS A 65 -3.65 -3.51 1.17
CA LYS A 65 -2.62 -4.49 0.86
C LYS A 65 -2.43 -4.54 -0.65
N ALA A 66 -1.22 -4.28 -1.11
CA ALA A 66 -0.82 -4.43 -2.50
C ALA A 66 0.05 -5.67 -2.68
N THR A 67 -0.15 -6.41 -3.75
CA THR A 67 0.82 -7.37 -4.28
C THR A 67 1.27 -6.84 -5.62
N VAL A 68 2.55 -6.52 -5.74
CA VAL A 68 3.11 -5.87 -6.93
C VAL A 68 4.26 -6.67 -7.53
N THR A 69 4.42 -6.57 -8.84
CA THR A 69 5.68 -6.93 -9.51
C THR A 69 6.66 -5.76 -9.43
N LEU A 70 7.93 -5.98 -9.80
CA LEU A 70 8.92 -4.90 -9.89
C LEU A 70 8.51 -3.79 -10.88
N GLU A 71 7.79 -4.14 -11.94
CA GLU A 71 7.24 -3.21 -12.92
C GLU A 71 6.06 -2.42 -12.33
N GLY A 72 5.12 -3.12 -11.69
CA GLY A 72 3.96 -2.50 -11.03
C GLY A 72 4.34 -1.60 -9.87
N LEU A 73 5.47 -1.87 -9.19
CA LEU A 73 5.99 -1.04 -8.11
C LEU A 73 6.24 0.42 -8.55
N LYS A 74 6.80 0.62 -9.75
CA LYS A 74 7.03 1.98 -10.28
C LYS A 74 5.72 2.73 -10.49
N SER A 75 4.77 2.07 -11.14
CA SER A 75 3.46 2.66 -11.45
C SER A 75 2.67 2.97 -10.18
N LEU A 76 2.75 2.09 -9.19
CA LEU A 76 2.15 2.27 -7.86
C LEU A 76 2.74 3.49 -7.15
N PHE A 77 4.07 3.58 -7.03
CA PHE A 77 4.71 4.68 -6.31
C PHE A 77 4.59 6.02 -7.04
N GLY A 78 4.60 6.02 -8.37
CA GLY A 78 4.26 7.20 -9.18
C GLY A 78 2.84 7.70 -8.88
N PHE A 79 1.86 6.80 -8.86
CA PHE A 79 0.48 7.13 -8.48
C PHE A 79 0.38 7.68 -7.05
N LEU A 80 1.08 7.07 -6.09
CA LEU A 80 1.12 7.55 -4.70
C LEU A 80 1.74 8.94 -4.62
N GLY A 81 2.83 9.21 -5.35
CA GLY A 81 3.46 10.52 -5.41
C GLY A 81 2.56 11.61 -6.00
N ASP A 82 1.82 11.28 -7.06
CA ASP A 82 0.91 12.25 -7.71
C ASP A 82 -0.36 12.53 -6.88
N ARG A 83 -0.82 11.55 -6.07
CA ARG A 83 -2.06 11.67 -5.27
C ARG A 83 -1.83 12.09 -3.82
N LEU A 84 -0.72 11.66 -3.23
CA LEU A 84 -0.45 11.72 -1.80
C LEU A 84 0.95 12.30 -1.50
N GLY A 85 1.61 12.93 -2.47
CA GLY A 85 2.98 13.47 -2.31
C GLY A 85 3.16 14.60 -1.29
N ASN A 86 2.15 14.91 -0.48
CA ASN A 86 2.21 15.85 0.65
C ASN A 86 1.60 15.27 1.94
N LYS A 87 1.38 13.95 2.00
CA LYS A 87 0.70 13.27 3.10
C LYS A 87 1.56 12.10 3.58
N PRO A 88 1.68 11.86 4.89
CA PRO A 88 2.45 10.75 5.41
C PRO A 88 1.80 9.42 5.03
N ILE A 89 2.61 8.52 4.49
CA ILE A 89 2.26 7.15 4.12
C ILE A 89 3.26 6.22 4.80
N LYS A 90 2.77 5.25 5.56
CA LYS A 90 3.59 4.14 6.05
C LYS A 90 3.49 2.98 5.09
N ILE A 91 4.64 2.43 4.72
CA ILE A 91 4.79 1.39 3.72
C ILE A 91 5.53 0.25 4.38
N LYS A 92 4.83 -0.86 4.62
CA LYS A 92 5.45 -2.09 5.09
C LYS A 92 5.58 -3.07 3.93
N ALA A 93 6.79 -3.35 3.50
CA ALA A 93 7.09 -4.29 2.44
C ALA A 93 7.50 -5.65 3.00
N LYS A 94 6.98 -6.72 2.41
CA LYS A 94 7.35 -8.11 2.69
C LYS A 94 7.84 -8.79 1.42
N PHE A 95 9.08 -9.23 1.47
CA PHE A 95 9.79 -9.89 0.37
C PHE A 95 9.55 -11.41 0.41
N ALA A 96 9.77 -12.07 -0.73
CA ALA A 96 9.53 -13.50 -0.88
C ALA A 96 10.45 -14.38 -0.01
N ASP A 97 11.62 -13.87 0.39
CA ASP A 97 12.55 -14.53 1.31
C ASP A 97 12.18 -14.36 2.79
N GLY A 98 11.08 -13.65 3.08
CA GLY A 98 10.61 -13.37 4.43
C GLY A 98 11.18 -12.11 5.07
N ARG A 99 12.06 -11.35 4.38
CA ARG A 99 12.46 -10.02 4.86
C ARG A 99 11.25 -9.10 4.91
N GLU A 100 11.19 -8.27 5.94
CA GLU A 100 10.21 -7.19 6.07
C GLU A 100 10.95 -5.86 6.25
N VAL A 101 10.47 -4.82 5.58
CA VAL A 101 11.00 -3.45 5.69
C VAL A 101 9.84 -2.50 5.86
N GLU A 102 9.97 -1.59 6.82
CA GLU A 102 9.01 -0.52 7.05
C GLU A 102 9.65 0.82 6.67
N LEU A 103 8.94 1.60 5.87
CA LEU A 103 9.34 2.91 5.36
C LEU A 103 8.22 3.89 5.65
N GLU A 104 8.57 5.13 5.96
CA GLU A 104 7.62 6.24 6.03
C GLU A 104 8.02 7.26 4.98
N ALA A 105 7.04 7.75 4.22
CA ALA A 105 7.24 8.77 3.21
C ALA A 105 6.10 9.79 3.28
N SER A 106 6.47 11.06 3.28
CA SER A 106 5.56 12.21 3.38
C SER A 106 5.64 13.14 2.19
N SER A 107 6.61 12.91 1.29
CA SER A 107 6.84 13.67 0.07
C SER A 107 6.96 12.78 -1.17
N ARG A 108 6.84 13.38 -2.35
CA ARG A 108 7.08 12.70 -3.64
C ARG A 108 8.52 12.18 -3.73
N GLU A 109 9.48 12.95 -3.24
CA GLU A 109 10.90 12.58 -3.22
C GLU A 109 11.15 11.39 -2.30
N GLU A 110 10.56 11.39 -1.09
CA GLU A 110 10.66 10.26 -0.15
C GLU A 110 9.99 9.00 -0.71
N LEU A 111 8.87 9.14 -1.42
CA LEU A 111 8.23 8.02 -2.12
C LEU A 111 9.12 7.46 -3.23
N ALA A 112 9.78 8.31 -4.02
CA ALA A 112 10.72 7.86 -5.06
C ALA A 112 11.94 7.13 -4.45
N LEU A 113 12.46 7.62 -3.32
CA LEU A 113 13.55 6.95 -2.59
C LEU A 113 13.10 5.60 -2.00
N ALA A 114 11.87 5.53 -1.48
CA ALA A 114 11.29 4.29 -0.99
C ALA A 114 11.12 3.27 -2.12
N GLU A 115 10.63 3.70 -3.30
CA GLU A 115 10.55 2.86 -4.50
C GLU A 115 11.92 2.27 -4.87
N GLU A 116 12.95 3.11 -4.98
CA GLU A 116 14.30 2.67 -5.34
C GLU A 116 14.87 1.69 -4.31
N THR A 117 14.68 1.98 -3.02
CA THR A 117 15.12 1.12 -1.91
C THR A 117 14.46 -0.26 -2.02
N LEU A 118 13.15 -0.32 -2.21
CA LEU A 118 12.42 -1.58 -2.34
C LEU A 118 12.83 -2.36 -3.59
N LYS A 119 13.05 -1.69 -4.72
CA LYS A 119 13.57 -2.32 -5.94
C LYS A 119 14.94 -2.95 -5.74
N ARG A 120 15.87 -2.20 -5.13
CA ARG A 120 17.22 -2.67 -4.86
C ARG A 120 17.19 -3.90 -3.97
N LEU A 121 16.40 -3.87 -2.90
CA LEU A 121 16.26 -5.01 -2.00
C LEU A 121 15.64 -6.23 -2.70
N ALA A 122 14.61 -6.02 -3.53
CA ALA A 122 13.98 -7.10 -4.27
C ALA A 122 14.88 -7.73 -5.34
N GLN A 123 15.90 -7.01 -5.83
CA GLN A 123 16.91 -7.54 -6.76
C GLN A 123 18.00 -8.37 -6.07
N THR A 124 18.09 -8.32 -4.75
CA THR A 124 19.02 -9.17 -3.97
C THR A 124 18.45 -10.54 -3.62
N LEU A 125 17.25 -10.85 -4.13
CA LEU A 125 16.52 -12.10 -3.92
C LEU A 125 16.86 -13.15 -4.98
#